data_AF-A0A936A1Y3-F1
#
_entry.id   AF-A0A936A1Y3-F1
#
_cell.length_a   1.000
_cell.length_b   1.000
_cell.length_c   1.000
_cell.angle_alpha   90.00
_cell.angle_beta   90.00
_cell.angle_gamma   90.00
#
_symmetry.space_group_name_H-M   'P 1'
#
loop_
_entity.id
_entity.type
_entity.pdbx_description
1 polymer ?
#
loop_
_entity_poly.entity_id
_entity_poly.type
_entity_poly.pdbx_seq_one_letter_code
_entity_poly.pdbx_strand_id
1 'polypeptide(L)'
;MPVRYFLTAPTAQNPTGPLTGVLARRPGAYVPPFNAAGLDATSTNVTFANPFPVATVDAGDPVLATVPNAASGRTKPAAGWPVVIFQHGITRNRSDALAISGTMAAQGFAVIAIDQPLHGIRAIDPGISGFYIENTPFGADRLGAYVRSRREQQHDRSPGSGRHRRQLGYVLHQPVQPAQLA
;
A
#
# COMPACT_ATOMS: atom_id res chain seq x y z
N MET A 1 7.82 1.62 0.34
CA MET A 1 8.60 2.88 0.44
C MET A 1 8.27 3.49 1.78
N PRO A 2 9.27 3.83 2.62
CA PRO A 2 9.02 4.51 3.89
C PRO A 2 8.45 5.91 3.65
N VAL A 3 7.38 6.25 4.36
CA VAL A 3 6.75 7.57 4.42
C VAL A 3 7.07 8.19 5.77
N ARG A 4 7.53 9.45 5.78
CA ARG A 4 7.81 10.16 7.03
C ARG A 4 6.51 10.42 7.77
N TYR A 5 6.39 9.84 8.95
CA TYR A 5 5.27 10.06 9.86
C TYR A 5 5.64 11.17 10.84
N PHE A 6 4.74 12.13 11.05
CA PHE A 6 5.01 13.32 11.87
C PHE A 6 4.18 13.38 13.15
N LEU A 7 3.15 12.54 13.26
CA LEU A 7 2.41 12.34 14.50
C LEU A 7 3.09 11.27 15.35
N THR A 8 2.70 11.15 16.61
CA THR A 8 3.16 10.04 17.46
C THR A 8 2.78 8.72 16.81
N ALA A 9 3.76 7.87 16.50
CA ALA A 9 3.50 6.57 15.91
C ALA A 9 2.65 5.70 16.85
N PRO A 10 1.67 4.94 16.33
CA PRO A 10 0.92 4.00 17.16
C PRO A 10 1.85 2.89 17.65
N THR A 11 1.72 2.51 18.91
CA THR A 11 2.42 1.37 19.51
C THR A 11 1.42 0.37 20.08
N ALA A 12 1.87 -0.83 20.44
CA ALA A 12 1.00 -1.81 21.11
C ALA A 12 0.42 -1.27 22.43
N GLN A 13 1.22 -0.47 23.16
CA GLN A 13 0.83 0.15 24.44
C GLN A 13 0.02 1.44 24.25
N ASN A 14 0.22 2.16 23.13
CA ASN A 14 -0.50 3.39 22.82
C ASN A 14 -0.97 3.38 21.35
N PRO A 15 -2.00 2.57 21.02
CA PRO A 15 -2.46 2.42 19.63
C PRO A 15 -3.14 3.69 19.11
N THR A 16 -3.61 4.57 20.00
CA THR A 16 -4.25 5.85 19.66
C THR A 16 -3.30 7.03 19.75
N GLY A 17 -1.98 6.80 19.88
CA GLY A 17 -0.95 7.84 19.87
C GLY A 17 -1.13 8.88 18.75
N PRO A 18 -1.49 8.48 17.51
CA PRO A 18 -1.78 9.43 16.44
C PRO A 18 -2.92 10.44 16.69
N LEU A 19 -3.90 10.09 17.55
CA LEU A 19 -5.06 10.95 17.82
C LEU A 19 -4.80 11.96 18.95
N THR A 20 -3.88 11.62 19.84
CA THR A 20 -3.59 12.40 21.04
C THR A 20 -2.26 13.15 20.95
N GLY A 21 -1.39 12.75 20.02
CA GLY A 21 -0.15 13.44 19.73
C GLY A 21 -0.36 14.74 18.98
N VAL A 22 0.46 15.75 19.30
CA VAL A 22 0.60 16.97 18.51
C VAL A 22 1.82 16.85 17.60
N LEU A 23 1.79 17.53 16.46
CA LEU A 23 2.99 17.69 15.66
C LEU A 23 4.05 18.43 16.49
N ALA A 24 5.30 17.99 16.40
CA ALA A 24 6.42 18.60 17.10
C ALA A 24 7.47 19.18 16.12
N ARG A 25 8.21 20.18 16.62
CA ARG A 25 9.32 20.83 15.93
C ARG A 25 10.63 20.63 16.67
N ARG A 26 11.74 20.88 15.96
CA ARG A 26 13.03 21.16 16.58
C ARG A 26 12.96 22.54 17.26
N PRO A 27 13.36 22.65 18.54
CA PRO A 27 13.46 23.93 19.23
C PRO A 27 14.28 24.96 18.44
N GLY A 28 13.79 26.21 18.38
CA GLY A 28 14.50 27.35 17.78
C GLY A 28 14.56 27.38 16.24
N ALA A 29 13.89 26.46 15.54
CA ALA A 29 13.89 26.39 14.06
C ALA A 29 12.94 27.41 13.40
N TYR A 30 12.94 28.66 13.88
CA TYR A 30 12.09 29.71 13.35
C TYR A 30 12.50 30.12 11.93
N VAL A 31 11.52 30.38 11.06
CA VAL A 31 11.77 30.91 9.72
C VAL A 31 11.85 32.44 9.75
N PRO A 32 12.59 33.10 8.84
CA PRO A 32 12.57 34.54 8.72
C PRO A 32 11.15 35.10 8.47
N PRO A 33 10.81 36.27 9.04
CA PRO A 33 11.61 37.11 9.94
C PRO A 33 11.56 36.69 11.43
N PHE A 34 10.85 35.62 11.77
CA PHE A 34 10.61 35.18 13.15
C PHE A 34 11.85 34.67 13.87
N ASN A 35 12.88 34.27 13.13
CA ASN A 35 14.20 33.96 13.67
C ASN A 35 14.89 35.15 14.36
N ALA A 36 14.43 36.38 14.13
CA ALA A 36 14.90 37.60 14.79
C ALA A 36 13.90 38.18 15.81
N ALA A 37 12.74 37.53 16.01
CA ALA A 37 11.64 38.08 16.81
C ALA A 37 11.75 37.80 18.32
N GLY A 38 12.87 37.26 18.81
CA GLY A 38 13.07 36.98 20.23
C GLY A 38 12.10 35.93 20.81
N LEU A 39 11.58 35.03 19.96
CA LEU A 39 10.67 33.98 20.36
C LEU A 39 11.37 32.92 21.23
N ASP A 40 10.60 32.21 22.06
CA ASP A 40 11.11 31.17 22.96
C ASP A 40 11.88 30.08 22.20
N ALA A 41 13.20 30.08 22.35
CA ALA A 41 14.09 29.14 21.67
C ALA A 41 13.83 27.66 22.02
N THR A 42 13.09 27.37 23.10
CA THR A 42 12.74 26.01 23.53
C THR A 42 11.43 25.49 22.93
N SER A 43 10.66 26.35 22.26
CA SER A 43 9.33 25.99 21.74
C SER A 43 9.40 24.88 20.68
N THR A 44 8.57 23.85 20.86
CA THR A 44 8.39 22.73 19.92
C THR A 44 7.09 22.82 19.12
N ASN A 45 6.34 23.92 19.25
CA ASN A 45 5.03 24.07 18.63
C ASN A 45 5.13 24.29 17.11
N VAL A 46 4.23 23.62 16.39
CA VAL A 46 3.98 23.86 14.97
C VAL A 46 3.18 25.15 14.82
N THR A 47 3.79 26.17 14.24
CA THR A 47 3.14 27.45 13.96
C THR A 47 3.56 27.96 12.58
N PHE A 48 3.03 29.10 12.18
CA PHE A 48 3.51 29.78 10.98
C PHE A 48 4.97 30.28 11.13
N ALA A 49 5.40 30.63 12.34
CA ALA A 49 6.75 31.09 12.65
C ALA A 49 7.78 29.95 12.71
N ASN A 50 7.33 28.74 13.05
CA ASN A 50 8.12 27.52 13.01
C ASN A 50 7.32 26.47 12.22
N PRO A 51 7.43 26.39 10.86
CA PRO A 51 6.48 25.71 9.96
C PRO A 51 6.85 24.27 9.49
N PHE A 52 8.02 23.71 9.84
CA PHE A 52 8.43 22.36 9.36
C PHE A 52 8.49 21.23 10.43
N PRO A 53 7.59 20.22 10.40
CA PRO A 53 7.48 19.23 11.47
C PRO A 53 8.66 18.27 11.44
N VAL A 54 9.02 17.77 12.61
CA VAL A 54 10.03 16.73 12.74
C VAL A 54 9.33 15.38 12.62
N ALA A 55 9.84 14.53 11.72
CA ALA A 55 9.34 13.17 11.59
C ALA A 55 9.65 12.38 12.86
N THR A 56 8.70 11.58 13.31
CA THR A 56 8.81 10.71 14.49
C THR A 56 9.29 9.31 14.11
N VAL A 57 8.88 8.83 12.94
CA VAL A 57 9.25 7.53 12.39
C VAL A 57 9.08 7.51 10.87
N ASP A 58 9.80 6.62 10.20
CA ASP A 58 9.51 6.23 8.82
C ASP A 58 8.52 5.05 8.85
N ALA A 59 7.28 5.29 8.41
CA ALA A 59 6.21 4.30 8.42
C ALA A 59 6.03 3.65 7.04
N GLY A 60 5.67 2.37 7.01
CA GLY A 60 5.23 1.68 5.80
C GLY A 60 3.70 1.71 5.71
N ASP A 61 3.16 2.40 4.70
CA ASP A 61 1.72 2.44 4.47
C ASP A 61 1.30 1.30 3.51
N PRO A 62 0.42 0.37 3.95
CA PRO A 62 -0.04 -0.70 3.07
C PRO A 62 -0.89 -0.15 1.93
N VAL A 63 -0.50 -0.51 0.71
CA VAL A 63 -1.22 -0.16 -0.53
C VAL A 63 -1.85 -1.42 -1.12
N LEU A 64 -3.14 -1.32 -1.48
CA LEU A 64 -3.80 -2.28 -2.34
C LEU A 64 -3.92 -1.69 -3.74
N ALA A 65 -3.43 -2.41 -4.75
CA ALA A 65 -3.57 -2.01 -6.14
C ALA A 65 -4.16 -3.14 -7.00
N THR A 66 -5.05 -2.77 -7.93
CA THR A 66 -5.55 -3.66 -8.97
C THR A 66 -5.22 -3.08 -10.34
N VAL A 67 -4.84 -3.94 -11.27
CA VAL A 67 -4.38 -3.56 -12.61
C VAL A 67 -5.17 -4.37 -13.63
N PRO A 68 -5.67 -3.76 -14.72
CA PRO A 68 -6.37 -4.51 -15.76
C PRO A 68 -5.48 -5.60 -16.35
N ASN A 69 -6.06 -6.80 -16.53
CA ASN A 69 -5.41 -7.94 -17.17
C ASN A 69 -6.02 -8.20 -18.57
N ALA A 70 -5.56 -9.24 -19.27
CA ALA A 70 -6.08 -9.56 -20.62
C ALA A 70 -7.60 -9.80 -20.66
N ALA A 71 -8.21 -10.29 -19.57
CA ALA A 71 -9.65 -10.51 -19.49
C ALA A 71 -10.46 -9.21 -19.40
N SER A 72 -9.82 -8.07 -19.15
CA SER A 72 -10.48 -6.76 -19.17
C SER A 72 -10.92 -6.30 -20.57
N GLY A 73 -10.41 -6.93 -21.63
CA GLY A 73 -10.63 -6.48 -23.02
C GLY A 73 -9.92 -5.17 -23.36
N ARG A 74 -9.04 -4.66 -22.49
CA ARG A 74 -8.29 -3.42 -22.69
C ARG A 74 -6.81 -3.70 -22.94
N THR A 75 -6.20 -2.89 -23.78
CA THR A 75 -4.75 -2.89 -24.02
C THR A 75 -4.11 -1.79 -23.18
N LYS A 76 -3.02 -2.11 -22.48
CA LYS A 76 -2.27 -1.13 -21.68
C LYS A 76 -1.75 -0.01 -22.60
N PRO A 77 -2.08 1.27 -22.33
CA PRO A 77 -1.52 2.39 -23.09
C PRO A 77 0.00 2.50 -22.92
N ALA A 78 0.68 3.11 -23.89
CA ALA A 78 2.13 3.35 -23.82
C ALA A 78 2.53 4.19 -22.59
N ALA A 79 1.70 5.16 -22.20
CA ALA A 79 1.89 5.99 -21.01
C ALA A 79 1.54 5.27 -19.68
N GLY A 80 1.12 4.00 -19.73
CA GLY A 80 0.62 3.27 -18.57
C GLY A 80 -0.89 3.32 -18.41
N TRP A 81 -1.41 2.61 -17.41
CA TRP A 81 -2.84 2.64 -17.09
C TRP A 81 -3.18 3.97 -16.38
N PRO A 82 -4.27 4.65 -16.77
CA PRO A 82 -4.81 5.71 -15.92
C PRO A 82 -5.22 5.13 -14.56
N VAL A 83 -5.00 5.89 -13.49
CA VAL A 83 -5.16 5.42 -12.10
C VAL A 83 -6.36 6.11 -11.46
N VAL A 84 -7.22 5.31 -10.81
CA VAL A 84 -8.26 5.76 -9.89
C VAL A 84 -7.77 5.56 -8.46
N ILE A 85 -7.79 6.62 -7.66
CA ILE A 85 -7.53 6.55 -6.22
C ILE A 85 -8.87 6.31 -5.52
N PHE A 86 -8.99 5.19 -4.81
CA PHE A 86 -10.20 4.82 -4.09
C PHE A 86 -10.03 5.04 -2.59
N GLN A 87 -11.03 5.66 -1.98
CA GLN A 87 -11.13 5.87 -0.54
C GLN A 87 -12.28 5.03 0.03
N HIS A 88 -11.99 4.21 1.03
CA HIS A 88 -13.02 3.46 1.74
C HIS A 88 -13.78 4.37 2.73
N GLY A 89 -14.99 3.95 3.13
CA GLY A 89 -15.79 4.64 4.14
C GLY A 89 -15.29 4.45 5.58
N ILE A 90 -15.82 5.24 6.52
CA ILE A 90 -15.54 5.09 7.96
C ILE A 90 -15.90 3.67 8.41
N THR A 91 -15.10 3.08 9.32
CA THR A 91 -15.20 1.70 9.81
C THR A 91 -14.86 0.59 8.80
N ARG A 92 -14.44 0.95 7.58
CA ARG A 92 -14.01 0.01 6.54
C ARG A 92 -12.48 0.03 6.37
N ASN A 93 -11.99 -0.62 5.32
CA ASN A 93 -10.56 -0.71 5.00
C ASN A 93 -10.34 -0.73 3.48
N ARG A 94 -9.07 -0.66 3.06
CA ARG A 94 -8.66 -0.60 1.64
C ARG A 94 -9.20 -1.72 0.74
N SER A 95 -9.60 -2.88 1.29
CA SER A 95 -10.14 -4.00 0.47
C SER A 95 -11.48 -3.67 -0.20
N ASP A 96 -12.18 -2.63 0.23
CA ASP A 96 -13.41 -2.14 -0.42
C ASP A 96 -13.18 -1.76 -1.89
N ALA A 97 -11.95 -1.38 -2.26
CA ALA A 97 -11.59 -1.12 -3.65
C ALA A 97 -11.80 -2.33 -4.57
N LEU A 98 -11.74 -3.55 -4.02
CA LEU A 98 -11.95 -4.78 -4.80
C LEU A 98 -13.38 -4.85 -5.37
N ALA A 99 -14.37 -4.27 -4.68
CA ALA A 99 -15.76 -4.27 -5.12
C ALA A 99 -15.98 -3.54 -6.45
N ILE A 100 -15.14 -2.55 -6.78
CA ILE A 100 -15.23 -1.77 -8.02
C ILE A 100 -14.14 -2.11 -9.05
N SER A 101 -13.13 -2.89 -8.64
CA SER A 101 -11.93 -3.15 -9.44
C SER A 101 -12.21 -3.74 -10.82
N GLY A 102 -13.16 -4.68 -10.92
CA GLY A 102 -13.55 -5.30 -12.19
C GLY A 102 -14.18 -4.31 -13.16
N THR A 103 -15.08 -3.45 -12.69
CA THR A 103 -15.71 -2.40 -13.48
C THR A 103 -14.68 -1.39 -13.98
N MET A 104 -13.77 -0.96 -13.09
CA MET A 104 -12.68 -0.04 -13.46
C MET A 104 -11.73 -0.68 -14.48
N ALA A 105 -11.41 -1.96 -14.31
CA ALA A 105 -10.58 -2.69 -15.26
C ALA A 105 -11.23 -2.80 -16.65
N ALA A 106 -12.54 -3.07 -16.71
CA ALA A 106 -13.30 -3.09 -17.96
C ALA A 106 -13.34 -1.72 -18.67
N GLN A 107 -13.10 -0.63 -17.94
CA GLN A 107 -12.94 0.72 -18.48
C GLN A 107 -11.47 1.11 -18.74
N GLY A 108 -10.51 0.24 -18.41
CA GLY A 108 -9.09 0.47 -18.64
C GLY A 108 -8.41 1.30 -17.55
N PHE A 109 -8.92 1.28 -16.32
CA PHE A 109 -8.32 1.95 -15.17
C PHE A 109 -7.68 0.95 -14.21
N ALA A 110 -6.50 1.30 -13.69
CA ALA A 110 -5.96 0.70 -12.48
C ALA A 110 -6.59 1.37 -11.25
N VAL A 111 -6.76 0.64 -10.15
CA VAL A 111 -7.29 1.18 -8.89
C VAL A 111 -6.24 1.04 -7.80
N ILE A 112 -6.00 2.10 -7.04
CA ILE A 112 -5.13 2.10 -5.86
C ILE A 112 -5.92 2.55 -4.64
N ALA A 113 -5.69 1.92 -3.49
CA ALA A 113 -6.32 2.27 -2.22
C ALA A 113 -5.35 2.10 -1.05
N ILE A 114 -5.50 2.97 -0.06
CA ILE A 114 -4.83 2.91 1.25
C ILE A 114 -5.90 2.91 2.35
N ASP A 115 -5.49 2.61 3.57
CA ASP A 115 -6.39 2.77 4.72
C ASP A 115 -6.42 4.23 5.21
N GLN A 116 -7.55 4.61 5.81
CA GLN A 116 -7.62 5.79 6.65
C GLN A 116 -6.74 5.61 7.89
N PRO A 117 -6.29 6.71 8.53
CA PRO A 117 -5.56 6.63 9.79
C PRO A 117 -6.29 5.77 10.83
N LEU A 118 -5.53 4.90 11.50
CA LEU A 118 -6.02 3.92 12.50
C LEU A 118 -7.10 2.93 12.02
N HIS A 119 -7.34 2.87 10.71
CA HIS A 119 -8.10 1.80 10.08
C HIS A 119 -7.14 0.81 9.43
N GLY A 120 -7.71 -0.29 8.94
CA GLY A 120 -7.00 -1.19 8.07
C GLY A 120 -7.33 -2.65 8.32
N ILE A 121 -6.71 -3.47 7.49
CA ILE A 121 -6.83 -4.91 7.57
C ILE A 121 -5.92 -5.40 8.70
N ARG A 122 -6.45 -6.26 9.57
CA ARG A 122 -5.73 -6.91 10.66
C ARG A 122 -5.45 -8.37 10.31
N ALA A 123 -4.49 -8.96 11.00
CA ALA A 123 -4.15 -10.38 10.83
C ALA A 123 -5.33 -11.34 11.05
N ILE A 124 -6.31 -10.93 11.86
CA ILE A 124 -7.46 -11.74 12.26
C ILE A 124 -8.73 -11.50 11.42
N ASP A 125 -8.70 -10.58 10.46
CA ASP A 125 -9.92 -10.21 9.72
C ASP A 125 -10.35 -11.34 8.77
N PRO A 126 -11.56 -11.93 8.94
CA PRO A 126 -11.99 -13.06 8.14
C PRO A 126 -12.07 -12.73 6.66
N GLY A 127 -11.52 -13.61 5.82
CA GLY A 127 -11.61 -13.50 4.35
C GLY A 127 -10.69 -12.47 3.70
N ILE A 128 -10.10 -11.54 4.45
CA ILE A 128 -9.20 -10.50 3.92
C ILE A 128 -7.83 -10.44 4.61
N SER A 129 -7.57 -11.29 5.62
CA SER A 129 -6.29 -11.36 6.33
C SER A 129 -5.08 -11.60 5.42
N GLY A 130 -5.24 -12.17 4.22
CA GLY A 130 -4.18 -12.31 3.22
C GLY A 130 -3.70 -10.99 2.60
N PHE A 131 -4.42 -9.88 2.82
CA PHE A 131 -4.01 -8.53 2.43
C PHE A 131 -3.40 -7.73 3.61
N TYR A 132 -3.26 -8.34 4.78
CA TYR A 132 -2.48 -7.78 5.88
C TYR A 132 -0.98 -7.82 5.55
N ILE A 133 -0.25 -6.74 5.81
CA ILE A 133 1.13 -6.57 5.32
C ILE A 133 2.09 -7.66 5.81
N GLU A 134 1.90 -8.17 7.04
CA GLU A 134 2.75 -9.24 7.59
C GLU A 134 2.30 -10.64 7.19
N ASN A 135 1.06 -10.79 6.70
CA ASN A 135 0.52 -12.07 6.25
C ASN A 135 0.55 -12.21 4.73
N THR A 136 0.85 -11.13 4.02
CA THR A 136 0.64 -11.11 2.59
C THR A 136 1.71 -11.94 1.87
N PRO A 137 1.32 -12.88 1.00
CA PRO A 137 2.29 -13.66 0.21
C PRO A 137 3.06 -12.78 -0.78
N PHE A 138 2.72 -11.50 -0.89
CA PHE A 138 3.35 -10.51 -1.77
C PHE A 138 4.56 -9.81 -1.13
N GLY A 139 4.81 -9.99 0.18
CA GLY A 139 6.00 -9.56 0.93
C GLY A 139 6.16 -8.03 1.10
N ALA A 140 6.60 -7.58 2.28
CA ALA A 140 6.93 -6.17 2.54
C ALA A 140 8.13 -5.66 1.69
N ASP A 141 9.04 -6.56 1.28
CA ASP A 141 10.28 -6.23 0.58
C ASP A 141 10.23 -6.40 -0.96
N ARG A 142 9.07 -6.74 -1.53
CA ARG A 142 8.92 -7.00 -2.97
C ARG A 142 8.00 -5.97 -3.62
N LEU A 143 8.52 -4.76 -3.80
CA LEU A 143 7.91 -3.62 -4.52
C LEU A 143 7.54 -3.88 -6.01
N GLY A 144 7.31 -5.13 -6.43
CA GLY A 144 7.03 -5.48 -7.82
C GLY A 144 6.41 -6.84 -8.07
N ALA A 145 5.77 -7.49 -7.08
CA ALA A 145 5.14 -8.80 -7.30
C ALA A 145 3.88 -8.67 -8.20
N TYR A 146 4.08 -8.85 -9.51
CA TYR A 146 3.05 -8.93 -10.54
C TYR A 146 2.52 -10.37 -10.65
N VAL A 147 1.24 -10.60 -10.31
CA VAL A 147 0.58 -11.90 -10.51
C VAL A 147 0.05 -12.00 -11.94
N ARG A 148 0.72 -12.79 -12.81
CA ARG A 148 0.10 -13.31 -14.03
C ARG A 148 -0.59 -14.63 -13.75
N SER A 149 -1.89 -14.70 -13.96
CA SER A 149 -2.56 -15.97 -14.22
C SER A 149 -2.13 -16.48 -15.59
N ARG A 150 -1.09 -17.31 -15.66
CA ARG A 150 -0.75 -18.02 -16.90
C ARG A 150 -1.74 -19.18 -17.06
N ARG A 151 -2.63 -19.10 -18.05
CA ARG A 151 -3.39 -20.25 -18.55
C ARG A 151 -2.43 -21.16 -19.30
N GLU A 152 -2.02 -22.27 -18.69
CA GLU A 152 -1.56 -23.44 -19.45
C GLU A 152 -2.73 -24.43 -19.49
N GLN A 153 -3.70 -24.17 -20.36
CA GLN A 153 -4.50 -25.25 -20.93
C GLN A 153 -3.63 -25.89 -22.01
N GLN A 154 -2.72 -26.78 -21.62
CA GLN A 154 -2.28 -27.81 -22.56
C GLN A 154 -3.42 -28.80 -22.66
N HIS A 155 -4.31 -28.55 -23.63
CA HIS A 155 -5.17 -29.58 -24.18
C HIS A 155 -4.28 -30.54 -24.96
N ASP A 156 -3.77 -31.57 -24.28
CA ASP A 156 -3.43 -32.81 -24.98
C ASP A 156 -4.56 -33.82 -24.73
N ARG A 157 -5.15 -34.30 -25.82
CA ARG A 157 -6.24 -35.28 -25.79
C ARG A 157 -5.60 -36.66 -25.66
N SER A 158 -5.78 -37.31 -24.51
CA SER A 158 -5.70 -38.76 -24.43
C SER A 158 -6.81 -39.31 -23.53
N PRO A 159 -7.57 -40.33 -23.98
CA PRO A 159 -8.76 -40.82 -23.30
C PRO A 159 -8.39 -41.83 -22.21
N GLY A 160 -8.82 -41.60 -20.97
CA GLY A 160 -8.77 -42.64 -19.95
C GLY A 160 -8.74 -42.13 -18.52
N SER A 161 -9.85 -42.38 -17.80
CA SER A 161 -9.90 -42.70 -16.37
C SER A 161 -9.19 -41.79 -15.34
N GLY A 162 -9.98 -41.15 -14.46
CA GLY A 162 -9.60 -41.02 -13.05
C GLY A 162 -9.67 -39.62 -12.42
N ARG A 163 -10.74 -39.38 -11.66
CA ARG A 163 -10.87 -38.49 -10.47
C ARG A 163 -10.12 -37.14 -10.50
N HIS A 164 -10.84 -36.06 -10.78
CA HIS A 164 -10.35 -34.69 -10.64
C HIS A 164 -10.26 -34.25 -9.16
N ARG A 165 -9.05 -34.28 -8.58
CA ARG A 165 -8.71 -33.37 -7.47
C ARG A 165 -8.00 -32.16 -8.04
N ARG A 166 -8.67 -31.00 -8.01
CA ARG A 166 -8.02 -29.70 -8.28
C ARG A 166 -7.19 -29.33 -7.04
N GLN A 167 -5.89 -29.58 -7.08
CA GLN A 167 -4.96 -29.08 -6.09
C GLN A 167 -4.39 -27.76 -6.61
N LEU A 168 -4.74 -26.64 -5.97
CA LEU A 168 -4.18 -25.33 -6.24
C LEU A 168 -2.76 -25.28 -5.67
N GLY A 169 -1.75 -25.57 -6.49
CA GLY A 169 -0.34 -25.38 -6.15
C GLY A 169 0.13 -23.98 -6.55
N TYR A 170 0.68 -23.22 -5.61
CA TYR A 170 1.41 -21.98 -5.90
C TYR A 170 2.86 -22.34 -6.21
N VAL A 171 3.29 -22.11 -7.45
CA VAL A 171 4.71 -22.22 -7.83
C VAL A 171 5.32 -20.81 -7.86
N LEU A 172 6.21 -20.52 -6.91
CA LEU A 172 7.04 -19.31 -6.91
C LEU A 172 8.09 -19.43 -8.01
N HIS A 173 8.05 -18.56 -9.03
CA HIS A 173 9.22 -18.33 -9.88
C HIS A 173 10.07 -17.22 -9.26
N GLN A 174 11.30 -17.57 -8.86
CA GLN A 174 12.30 -16.56 -8.50
C GLN A 174 12.64 -15.73 -9.75
N PRO A 175 12.81 -14.40 -9.63
CA PRO A 175 13.32 -13.60 -10.73
C PRO A 175 14.79 -13.97 -11.00
N VAL A 176 15.11 -14.25 -12.27
CA VAL A 176 16.49 -14.35 -12.74
C VAL A 176 17.15 -12.98 -12.55
N GLN A 177 18.25 -12.94 -11.80
CA GLN A 177 19.07 -11.74 -11.64
C GLN A 177 19.60 -11.30 -13.02
N PRO A 178 19.54 -10.01 -13.39
CA PRO A 178 20.18 -9.55 -14.61
C PRO A 178 21.70 -9.68 -14.45
N ALA A 179 22.31 -10.46 -15.34
CA ALA A 179 23.74 -10.58 -15.46
C ALA A 179 24.37 -9.19 -15.67
N GLN A 180 25.43 -8.91 -14.91
CA GLN A 180 26.31 -7.77 -15.13
C GLN A 180 26.93 -7.90 -16.53
N LEU A 181 26.55 -7.01 -17.45
CA LEU A 181 27.27 -6.79 -18.69
C LEU A 181 28.32 -5.70 -18.43
N ALA A 182 29.58 -6.11 -18.48
CA ALA A 182 30.71 -5.31 -18.91
C ALA A 182 31.24 -5.93 -20.20
#